data_AF-A0AAE1WG19-F1
#
_entry.id   AF-A0AAE1WG19-F1
#
_cell.length_a   1.000
_cell.length_b   1.000
_cell.length_c   1.000
_cell.angle_alpha   90.00
_cell.angle_beta   90.00
_cell.angle_gamma   90.00
#
_symmetry.space_group_name_H-M   'P 1'
#
loop_
_entity.id
_entity.type
_entity.pdbx_description
1 polymer ?
#
loop_
_entity_poly.entity_id
_entity_poly.type
_entity_poly.pdbx_seq_one_letter_code
_entity_poly.pdbx_strand_id
1 'polypeptide(L)'
;MGLTRGMKRPIEILFKRLSSPVNCGNAYPASNYSHPINGFGIFFTQKYSSEVSASEQMNLIKQLRERTSAPIKEVKSALVACNWDIEAAQKDLRKRGVVLASKKSSRTAAEGLLAWAQNQNKAVIFELNCETDFVARNDIFQYLALSLAKSALLLEGSKRASVAVPVRPECLEVRFEDNFDHPKLTGEKTVQNAITEVAAMMGENIKLGGGFAISAPSYGVLSTYLHTSPKPGLGRIAGLLSLEVEDKDVSLDAVQRVGSELAMHVVAAKPLFLTKEDVSSDALGNERDILRSQAESTGKSQMAIDKMVEGRLRKYFEEVVLMEQKFVVDDTVTIKLLICGVAAMCYYRVDDAVKQSVQGSGSTVKIGNFLRVEVGEGLRRLEAVSGTEPLSRLLLKCMHNSMYVVVVIMEIVKFNCKLFTQLITKFASPEFVLFWAESGLCVL
;
A
#
# COMPACT_ATOMS: atom_id res chain seq x y z
N MET A 1 3.59 39.30 -40.72
CA MET A 1 2.58 38.23 -40.75
C MET A 1 1.38 38.69 -39.92
N GLY A 2 0.25 38.99 -40.55
CA GLY A 2 -1.06 39.17 -39.88
C GLY A 2 -1.55 37.85 -39.26
N LEU A 3 -2.60 37.75 -38.45
CA LEU A 3 -3.86 38.49 -38.39
C LEU A 3 -4.49 38.42 -36.97
N THR A 4 -5.46 39.30 -36.81
CA THR A 4 -6.33 39.74 -35.71
C THR A 4 -7.17 38.72 -34.93
N ARG A 5 -7.46 39.08 -33.66
CA ARG A 5 -8.55 38.58 -32.79
C ARG A 5 -9.96 38.98 -33.30
N GLY A 6 -10.97 38.16 -32.99
CA GLY A 6 -12.25 38.66 -32.43
C GLY A 6 -13.58 38.45 -33.18
N MET A 7 -14.44 37.61 -32.58
CA MET A 7 -15.93 37.56 -32.56
C MET A 7 -16.74 37.24 -33.84
N LYS A 8 -17.67 36.26 -33.73
CA LYS A 8 -19.16 36.43 -33.72
C LYS A 8 -19.92 35.09 -33.90
N ARG A 9 -20.86 34.80 -32.97
CA ARG A 9 -22.18 34.16 -33.22
C ARG A 9 -23.21 35.32 -33.31
N PRO A 10 -24.49 35.18 -33.78
CA PRO A 10 -25.37 33.99 -33.87
C PRO A 10 -26.20 33.91 -35.18
N ILE A 11 -27.16 32.98 -35.31
CA ILE A 11 -28.48 33.15 -35.98
C ILE A 11 -29.40 31.96 -35.64
N GLU A 12 -30.60 32.29 -35.15
CA GLU A 12 -31.79 31.44 -35.01
C GLU A 12 -32.80 31.72 -36.15
N ILE A 13 -33.47 30.65 -36.59
CA ILE A 13 -34.92 30.50 -36.84
C ILE A 13 -35.67 31.56 -37.68
N LEU A 14 -36.18 31.15 -38.86
CA LEU A 14 -37.62 31.13 -39.23
C LEU A 14 -37.81 30.69 -40.69
N PHE A 15 -38.67 29.69 -40.98
CA PHE A 15 -39.89 29.91 -41.79
C PHE A 15 -40.87 28.71 -41.76
N LYS A 16 -42.15 29.07 -41.68
CA LYS A 16 -43.38 28.28 -41.52
C LYS A 16 -43.87 27.60 -42.81
N ARG A 17 -44.63 26.51 -42.66
CA ARG A 17 -46.02 26.27 -43.15
C ARG A 17 -46.49 24.89 -42.64
N LEU A 18 -47.42 24.78 -41.67
CA LEU A 18 -48.89 24.65 -41.84
C LEU A 18 -49.23 23.76 -43.05
N SER A 19 -49.87 22.59 -42.91
CA SER A 19 -51.23 22.41 -42.37
C SER A 19 -51.60 20.93 -42.21
N SER A 20 -52.33 20.61 -41.12
CA SER A 20 -53.12 19.38 -40.91
C SER A 20 -54.37 19.32 -41.81
N PRO A 21 -54.93 18.13 -42.05
CA PRO A 21 -56.36 17.92 -41.75
C PRO A 21 -56.62 16.58 -41.01
N VAL A 22 -57.36 16.56 -39.89
CA VAL A 22 -58.83 16.47 -39.75
C VAL A 22 -59.35 15.02 -39.74
N ASN A 23 -59.91 14.64 -38.59
CA ASN A 23 -60.87 13.54 -38.38
C ASN A 23 -62.12 13.74 -39.23
N CYS A 24 -62.61 12.69 -39.88
CA CYS A 24 -64.01 12.53 -40.24
C CYS A 24 -64.41 11.06 -40.08
N GLY A 25 -65.33 10.78 -39.17
CA GLY A 25 -66.16 9.59 -39.21
C GLY A 25 -67.39 9.83 -40.10
N ASN A 26 -67.87 8.78 -40.78
CA ASN A 26 -69.27 8.33 -40.69
C ASN A 26 -69.56 7.18 -41.66
N ALA A 27 -70.36 6.25 -41.14
CA ALA A 27 -71.49 5.56 -41.76
C ALA A 27 -71.30 4.52 -42.89
N TYR A 28 -71.71 3.29 -42.54
CA TYR A 28 -72.35 2.22 -43.34
C TYR A 28 -73.45 2.72 -44.31
N PRO A 29 -74.04 1.92 -45.25
CA PRO A 29 -74.16 0.44 -45.25
C PRO A 29 -74.09 -0.27 -46.63
N ALA A 30 -73.94 -1.60 -46.64
CA ALA A 30 -74.57 -2.49 -47.63
C ALA A 30 -74.49 -3.95 -47.16
N SER A 31 -75.45 -4.73 -47.62
CA SER A 31 -76.06 -5.90 -46.99
C SER A 31 -75.53 -7.26 -47.46
N ASN A 32 -75.67 -8.24 -46.55
CA ASN A 32 -76.02 -9.66 -46.76
C ASN A 32 -75.22 -10.50 -47.77
N TYR A 33 -74.50 -11.50 -47.26
CA TYR A 33 -74.81 -12.92 -47.51
C TYR A 33 -74.20 -13.79 -46.39
N SER A 34 -75.02 -14.68 -45.85
CA SER A 34 -74.72 -15.62 -44.78
C SER A 34 -74.23 -16.97 -45.33
N HIS A 35 -73.13 -17.50 -44.78
CA HIS A 35 -72.92 -18.95 -44.61
C HIS A 35 -72.01 -19.19 -43.38
N PRO A 36 -72.32 -20.17 -42.50
CA PRO A 36 -71.51 -20.45 -41.33
C PRO A 36 -70.45 -21.51 -41.67
N ILE A 37 -69.20 -21.27 -41.28
CA ILE A 37 -68.20 -22.33 -41.18
C ILE A 37 -67.67 -22.33 -39.75
N ASN A 38 -67.91 -23.46 -39.08
CA ASN A 38 -67.34 -23.82 -37.79
C ASN A 38 -65.82 -23.64 -37.80
N GLY A 39 -65.32 -22.70 -37.01
CA GLY A 39 -63.90 -22.56 -36.71
C GLY A 39 -63.73 -22.49 -35.19
N PHE A 40 -63.20 -23.56 -34.61
CA PHE A 40 -62.72 -23.61 -33.22
C PHE A 40 -61.63 -22.54 -33.05
N GLY A 41 -61.99 -21.38 -32.52
CA GLY A 41 -61.05 -20.33 -32.15
C GLY A 41 -60.36 -20.70 -30.85
N ILE A 42 -59.15 -21.28 -30.95
CA ILE A 42 -58.21 -21.32 -29.82
C ILE A 42 -57.86 -19.87 -29.52
N PHE A 43 -58.40 -19.32 -28.43
CA PHE A 43 -57.91 -18.08 -27.84
C PHE A 43 -56.49 -18.31 -27.33
N PHE A 44 -55.50 -18.06 -28.18
CA PHE A 44 -54.16 -17.78 -27.70
C PHE A 44 -54.21 -16.44 -26.98
N THR A 45 -54.38 -16.49 -25.66
CA THR A 45 -54.01 -15.35 -24.81
C THR A 45 -52.51 -15.18 -24.98
N GLN A 46 -52.10 -14.24 -25.82
CA GLN A 46 -50.71 -13.82 -25.92
C GLN A 46 -50.36 -13.15 -24.58
N LYS A 47 -49.82 -13.94 -23.65
CA LYS A 47 -49.11 -13.39 -22.51
C LYS A 47 -47.92 -12.64 -23.09
N TYR A 48 -48.07 -11.34 -23.24
CA TYR A 48 -46.97 -10.43 -23.50
C TYR A 48 -46.06 -10.49 -22.27
N SER A 49 -45.15 -11.46 -22.24
CA SER A 49 -43.98 -11.38 -21.37
C SER A 49 -43.22 -10.16 -21.87
N SER A 50 -43.13 -9.13 -21.04
CA SER A 50 -42.35 -7.93 -21.32
C SER A 50 -40.86 -8.30 -21.31
N GLU A 51 -40.40 -8.97 -22.35
CA GLU A 51 -38.99 -9.29 -22.52
C GLU A 51 -38.26 -8.05 -23.02
N VAL A 52 -37.44 -7.47 -22.13
CA VAL A 52 -36.56 -6.34 -22.43
C VAL A 52 -35.66 -6.69 -23.61
N SER A 53 -35.61 -5.83 -24.62
CA SER A 53 -34.86 -6.08 -25.86
C SER A 53 -33.36 -6.28 -25.60
N ALA A 54 -32.66 -7.09 -26.41
CA ALA A 54 -31.25 -7.41 -26.17
C ALA A 54 -30.32 -6.16 -26.15
N SER A 55 -30.66 -5.12 -26.93
CA SER A 55 -29.95 -3.83 -26.92
C SER A 55 -30.19 -3.06 -25.61
N GLU A 56 -31.41 -3.06 -25.12
CA GLU A 56 -31.80 -2.41 -23.87
C GLU A 56 -31.18 -3.12 -22.65
N GLN A 57 -31.13 -4.45 -22.66
CA GLN A 57 -30.41 -5.23 -21.64
C GLN A 57 -28.93 -4.82 -21.52
N MET A 58 -28.24 -4.64 -22.66
CA MET A 58 -26.85 -4.21 -22.67
C MET A 58 -26.68 -2.79 -22.11
N ASN A 59 -27.58 -1.87 -22.47
CA ASN A 59 -27.56 -0.51 -21.97
C ASN A 59 -27.81 -0.44 -20.45
N LEU A 60 -28.76 -1.22 -19.93
CA LEU A 60 -29.04 -1.30 -18.50
C LEU A 60 -27.87 -1.91 -17.71
N ILE A 61 -27.25 -2.98 -18.24
CA ILE A 61 -26.02 -3.56 -17.66
C ILE A 61 -24.91 -2.52 -17.62
N LYS A 62 -24.70 -1.78 -18.71
CA LYS A 62 -23.69 -0.72 -18.78
C LYS A 62 -23.97 0.39 -17.76
N GLN A 63 -25.21 0.87 -17.70
CA GLN A 63 -25.63 1.93 -16.79
C GLN A 63 -25.45 1.54 -15.31
N LEU A 64 -25.92 0.34 -14.92
CA LEU A 64 -25.78 -0.11 -13.53
C LEU A 64 -24.31 -0.39 -13.17
N ARG A 65 -23.51 -0.91 -14.10
CA ARG A 65 -22.07 -1.11 -13.90
C ARG A 65 -21.33 0.20 -13.76
N GLU A 66 -21.65 1.22 -14.55
CA GLU A 66 -21.02 2.54 -14.43
C GLU A 66 -21.28 3.18 -13.06
N ARG A 67 -22.51 3.01 -12.53
CA ARG A 67 -22.91 3.49 -11.21
C ARG A 67 -22.24 2.72 -10.06
N THR A 68 -22.20 1.39 -10.14
CA THR A 68 -21.79 0.52 -9.01
C THR A 68 -20.35 0.04 -9.07
N SER A 69 -19.73 0.07 -10.25
CA SER A 69 -18.43 -0.56 -10.54
C SER A 69 -18.37 -2.08 -10.24
N ALA A 70 -19.50 -2.73 -9.97
CA ALA A 70 -19.58 -4.16 -9.64
C ALA A 70 -19.21 -5.06 -10.84
N PRO A 71 -18.79 -6.33 -10.59
CA PRO A 71 -18.46 -7.27 -11.66
C PRO A 71 -19.65 -7.51 -12.60
N ILE A 72 -19.41 -7.55 -13.91
CA ILE A 72 -20.46 -7.65 -14.96
C ILE A 72 -21.44 -8.80 -14.69
N LYS A 73 -20.92 -9.95 -14.23
CA LYS A 73 -21.73 -11.13 -13.91
C LYS A 73 -22.74 -10.84 -12.79
N GLU A 74 -22.32 -10.15 -11.74
CA GLU A 74 -23.17 -9.80 -10.59
C GLU A 74 -24.22 -8.76 -10.98
N VAL A 75 -23.82 -7.76 -11.78
CA VAL A 75 -24.71 -6.72 -12.32
C VAL A 75 -25.82 -7.36 -13.16
N LYS A 76 -25.46 -8.25 -14.10
CA LYS A 76 -26.44 -8.98 -14.92
C LYS A 76 -27.38 -9.83 -14.06
N SER A 77 -26.82 -10.57 -13.08
CA SER A 77 -27.62 -11.39 -12.17
C SER A 77 -28.59 -10.54 -11.33
N ALA A 78 -28.18 -9.35 -10.91
CA ALA A 78 -29.02 -8.41 -10.16
C ALA A 78 -30.22 -7.94 -10.97
N LEU A 79 -29.94 -7.49 -12.19
CA LEU A 79 -30.95 -6.99 -13.11
C LEU A 79 -31.98 -8.08 -13.42
N VAL A 80 -31.53 -9.30 -13.72
CA VAL A 80 -32.45 -10.42 -13.98
C VAL A 80 -33.31 -10.72 -12.75
N ALA A 81 -32.73 -10.77 -11.54
CA ALA A 81 -33.47 -11.05 -10.31
C ALA A 81 -34.47 -9.93 -9.94
N CYS A 82 -34.20 -8.70 -10.37
CA CYS A 82 -35.00 -7.52 -10.07
C CYS A 82 -35.87 -7.06 -11.26
N ASN A 83 -36.18 -7.96 -12.20
CA ASN A 83 -37.00 -7.66 -13.38
C ASN A 83 -36.53 -6.42 -14.17
N TRP A 84 -35.21 -6.27 -14.31
CA TRP A 84 -34.52 -5.16 -14.98
C TRP A 84 -34.72 -3.77 -14.36
N ASP A 85 -35.17 -3.70 -13.11
CA ASP A 85 -35.23 -2.46 -12.33
C ASP A 85 -33.83 -2.09 -11.77
N ILE A 86 -33.32 -0.93 -12.19
CA ILE A 86 -31.99 -0.41 -11.81
C ILE A 86 -31.87 -0.14 -10.31
N GLU A 87 -32.88 0.47 -9.69
CA GLU A 87 -32.82 0.88 -8.29
C GLU A 87 -32.97 -0.33 -7.36
N ALA A 88 -33.87 -1.26 -7.72
CA ALA A 88 -34.00 -2.53 -7.02
C ALA A 88 -32.73 -3.39 -7.16
N ALA A 89 -32.15 -3.48 -8.37
CA ALA A 89 -30.91 -4.21 -8.62
C ALA A 89 -29.72 -3.61 -7.87
N GLN A 90 -29.63 -2.28 -7.75
CA GLN A 90 -28.60 -1.62 -6.94
C GLN A 90 -28.71 -2.00 -5.47
N LYS A 91 -29.92 -2.01 -4.91
CA LYS A 91 -30.16 -2.44 -3.52
C LYS A 91 -29.81 -3.92 -3.30
N ASP A 92 -30.15 -4.78 -4.25
CA ASP A 92 -29.83 -6.20 -4.22
C ASP A 92 -28.32 -6.46 -4.30
N LEU A 93 -27.60 -5.74 -5.19
CA LEU A 93 -26.14 -5.79 -5.28
C LEU A 93 -25.46 -5.44 -3.95
N ARG A 94 -25.95 -4.42 -3.23
CA ARG A 94 -25.40 -4.06 -1.91
C ARG A 94 -25.56 -5.21 -0.91
N LYS A 95 -26.74 -5.82 -0.85
CA LYS A 95 -27.01 -6.95 0.07
C LYS A 95 -26.15 -8.17 -0.25
N ARG A 96 -26.07 -8.56 -1.53
CA ARG A 96 -25.24 -9.70 -1.97
C ARG A 96 -23.75 -9.41 -1.82
N GLY A 97 -23.36 -8.16 -2.04
CA GLY A 97 -22.00 -7.67 -1.93
C GLY A 97 -21.37 -7.97 -0.57
N VAL A 98 -22.08 -7.66 0.52
CA VAL A 98 -21.61 -7.92 1.89
C VAL A 98 -21.30 -9.41 2.11
N VAL A 99 -22.19 -10.29 1.65
CA VAL A 99 -22.01 -11.75 1.78
C VAL A 99 -20.82 -12.23 0.93
N LEU A 100 -20.68 -11.72 -0.29
CA LEU A 100 -19.60 -12.09 -1.19
C LEU A 100 -18.24 -11.59 -0.69
N ALA A 101 -18.18 -10.38 -0.15
CA ALA A 101 -16.97 -9.83 0.46
C ALA A 101 -16.54 -10.69 1.68
N SER A 102 -17.49 -11.07 2.54
CA SER A 102 -17.22 -11.96 3.68
C SER A 102 -16.67 -13.33 3.25
N LYS A 103 -17.15 -13.90 2.13
CA LYS A 103 -16.61 -15.16 1.60
C LYS A 103 -15.20 -15.03 1.00
N LYS A 104 -14.81 -13.82 0.60
CA LYS A 104 -13.50 -13.55 -0.02
C LYS A 104 -12.46 -13.10 1.01
N SER A 105 -12.87 -12.75 2.23
CA SER A 105 -11.99 -12.19 3.26
C SER A 105 -10.83 -13.10 3.67
N SER A 106 -10.98 -14.42 3.50
CA SER A 106 -9.94 -15.40 3.81
C SER A 106 -8.86 -15.52 2.73
N ARG A 107 -9.01 -14.85 1.58
CA ARG A 107 -8.02 -14.91 0.48
C ARG A 107 -6.83 -14.01 0.78
N THR A 108 -5.66 -14.38 0.27
CA THR A 108 -4.45 -13.58 0.46
C THR A 108 -4.52 -12.25 -0.31
N ALA A 109 -4.40 -11.13 0.40
CA ALA A 109 -4.31 -9.79 -0.16
C ALA A 109 -2.89 -9.23 0.10
N ALA A 110 -1.97 -9.46 -0.83
CA ALA A 110 -0.57 -9.05 -0.72
C ALA A 110 -0.21 -7.82 -1.59
N GLU A 111 -1.08 -7.48 -2.55
CA GLU A 111 -0.98 -6.25 -3.33
C GLU A 111 -1.68 -5.10 -2.58
N GLY A 112 -1.61 -3.87 -3.11
CA GLY A 112 -2.23 -2.71 -2.45
C GLY A 112 -1.51 -1.38 -2.65
N LEU A 113 -1.82 -0.44 -1.76
CA LEU A 113 -1.21 0.90 -1.73
C LEU A 113 -0.92 1.36 -0.30
N LEU A 114 0.15 2.12 -0.17
CA LEU A 114 0.43 2.97 0.98
C LEU A 114 -0.17 4.36 0.72
N ALA A 115 -0.89 4.88 1.70
CA ALA A 115 -1.49 6.20 1.70
C ALA A 115 -0.88 7.07 2.80
N TRP A 116 -0.51 8.29 2.44
CA TRP A 116 0.12 9.25 3.33
C TRP A 116 -0.82 10.39 3.68
N ALA A 117 -0.81 10.79 4.94
CA ALA A 117 -1.46 11.99 5.44
C ALA A 117 -0.57 12.67 6.50
N GLN A 118 -0.52 13.99 6.52
CA GLN A 118 0.32 14.75 7.46
C GLN A 118 -0.40 16.00 7.98
N ASN A 119 -0.13 16.34 9.24
CA ASN A 119 -0.43 17.64 9.84
C ASN A 119 0.85 18.25 10.44
N GLN A 120 0.73 19.37 11.16
CA GLN A 120 1.89 20.06 11.75
C GLN A 120 2.64 19.23 12.80
N ASN A 121 1.96 18.26 13.44
CA ASN A 121 2.48 17.53 14.59
C ASN A 121 2.90 16.09 14.28
N LYS A 122 2.36 15.49 13.21
CA LYS A 122 2.61 14.10 12.85
C LYS A 122 2.31 13.82 11.38
N ALA A 123 2.95 12.80 10.83
CA ALA A 123 2.54 12.14 9.60
C ALA A 123 2.15 10.70 9.86
N VAL A 124 1.26 10.17 9.03
CA VAL A 124 0.83 8.78 9.04
C VAL A 124 0.99 8.21 7.65
N ILE A 125 1.57 7.02 7.58
CA ILE A 125 1.51 6.14 6.41
C ILE A 125 0.61 4.97 6.75
N PHE A 126 -0.35 4.66 5.89
CA PHE A 126 -1.34 3.61 6.12
C PHE A 126 -1.47 2.70 4.90
N GLU A 127 -1.50 1.39 5.11
CA GLU A 127 -1.54 0.37 4.09
C GLU A 127 -2.96 -0.18 3.90
N LEU A 128 -3.45 -0.16 2.66
CA LEU A 128 -4.65 -0.86 2.24
C LEU A 128 -4.27 -1.92 1.21
N ASN A 129 -4.63 -3.17 1.48
CA ASN A 129 -4.26 -4.31 0.65
C ASN A 129 -5.43 -4.83 -0.20
N CYS A 130 -5.09 -5.41 -1.35
CA CYS A 130 -6.00 -6.12 -2.25
C CYS A 130 -5.34 -7.37 -2.85
N GLU A 131 -6.10 -8.18 -3.59
CA GLU A 131 -5.57 -9.39 -4.24
C GLU A 131 -4.71 -9.03 -5.46
N THR A 132 -5.14 -8.07 -6.29
CA THR A 132 -4.45 -7.72 -7.55
C THR A 132 -4.06 -6.25 -7.65
N ASP A 133 -3.06 -5.95 -8.49
CA ASP A 133 -2.62 -4.57 -8.77
C ASP A 133 -3.64 -3.78 -9.61
N PHE A 134 -4.53 -4.47 -10.33
CA PHE A 134 -5.64 -3.83 -11.06
C PHE A 134 -6.60 -3.12 -10.11
N VAL A 135 -6.92 -3.72 -8.96
CA VAL A 135 -7.76 -3.08 -7.94
C VAL A 135 -7.04 -1.90 -7.29
N ALA A 136 -5.74 -2.01 -7.03
CA ALA A 136 -4.94 -0.90 -6.49
C ALA A 136 -4.97 0.36 -7.39
N ARG A 137 -5.10 0.19 -8.71
CA ARG A 137 -5.19 1.30 -9.67
C ARG A 137 -6.58 1.94 -9.77
N ASN A 138 -7.60 1.37 -9.13
CA ASN A 138 -8.96 1.87 -9.18
C ASN A 138 -9.14 3.16 -8.36
N ASP A 139 -9.86 4.15 -8.89
CA ASP A 139 -10.09 5.44 -8.24
C ASP A 139 -10.80 5.33 -6.88
N ILE A 140 -11.75 4.39 -6.74
CA ILE A 140 -12.50 4.16 -5.50
C ILE A 140 -11.56 3.58 -4.43
N PHE A 141 -10.72 2.61 -4.81
CA PHE A 141 -9.74 2.01 -3.91
C PHE A 141 -8.72 3.04 -3.42
N GLN A 142 -8.20 3.85 -4.34
CA GLN A 142 -7.27 4.95 -4.03
C GLN A 142 -7.89 5.99 -3.11
N TYR A 143 -9.16 6.35 -3.34
CA TYR A 143 -9.91 7.26 -2.48
C TYR A 143 -10.07 6.68 -1.07
N LEU A 144 -10.47 5.40 -0.94
CA LEU A 144 -10.59 4.73 0.34
C LEU A 144 -9.25 4.74 1.10
N ALA A 145 -8.14 4.39 0.44
CA ALA A 145 -6.81 4.39 1.07
C ALA A 145 -6.42 5.78 1.62
N LEU A 146 -6.63 6.85 0.83
CA LEU A 146 -6.37 8.23 1.27
C LEU A 146 -7.26 8.65 2.45
N SER A 147 -8.55 8.30 2.41
CA SER A 147 -9.49 8.59 3.50
C SER A 147 -9.09 7.88 4.78
N LEU A 148 -8.63 6.63 4.71
CA LEU A 148 -8.12 5.88 5.87
C LEU A 148 -6.88 6.53 6.47
N ALA A 149 -5.93 6.99 5.65
CA ALA A 149 -4.74 7.70 6.14
C ALA A 149 -5.11 9.01 6.86
N LYS A 150 -6.10 9.76 6.34
CA LYS A 150 -6.64 10.96 6.99
C LYS A 150 -7.33 10.63 8.31
N SER A 151 -8.16 9.59 8.38
CA SER A 151 -8.77 9.15 9.63
C SER A 151 -7.72 8.71 10.66
N ALA A 152 -6.69 7.98 10.22
CA ALA A 152 -5.58 7.58 11.09
C ALA A 152 -4.80 8.80 11.62
N LEU A 153 -4.71 9.88 10.83
CA LEU A 153 -4.14 11.15 11.25
C LEU A 153 -4.98 11.86 12.31
N LEU A 154 -6.27 11.60 12.44
CA LEU A 154 -7.11 12.17 13.50
C LEU A 154 -7.02 11.43 14.83
N LEU A 155 -6.52 10.19 14.83
CA LEU A 155 -6.39 9.40 16.07
C LEU A 155 -5.48 10.10 17.08
N GLU A 156 -6.02 10.44 18.25
CA GLU A 156 -5.22 10.90 19.38
C GLU A 156 -4.56 9.70 20.04
N GLY A 157 -3.25 9.55 19.86
CA GLY A 157 -2.52 8.35 20.27
C GLY A 157 -1.05 8.60 20.51
N SER A 158 -0.72 8.69 21.80
CA SER A 158 0.59 8.73 22.47
C SER A 158 1.52 9.93 22.22
N LYS A 159 2.17 10.34 23.31
CA LYS A 159 3.13 11.45 23.48
C LYS A 159 4.15 11.50 22.32
N ARG A 160 4.74 12.69 22.04
CA ARG A 160 5.90 12.88 21.11
C ARG A 160 6.86 11.71 21.26
N ALA A 161 6.71 10.72 20.41
CA ALA A 161 7.57 9.55 20.39
C ALA A 161 8.60 9.84 19.32
N SER A 162 9.88 9.76 19.69
CA SER A 162 11.01 9.84 18.75
C SER A 162 10.98 8.70 17.73
N VAL A 163 10.22 7.64 18.00
CA VAL A 163 10.13 6.42 17.18
C VAL A 163 8.81 6.34 16.43
N ALA A 164 8.83 5.85 15.19
CA ALA A 164 7.62 5.51 14.43
C ALA A 164 6.70 4.58 15.24
N VAL A 165 5.47 5.01 15.48
CA VAL A 165 4.48 4.29 16.28
C VAL A 165 3.61 3.44 15.36
N PRO A 166 3.50 2.12 15.60
CA PRO A 166 2.60 1.27 14.83
C PRO A 166 1.13 1.70 15.02
N VAL A 167 0.43 1.92 13.92
CA VAL A 167 -1.02 2.16 13.88
C VAL A 167 -1.67 0.84 13.48
N ARG A 168 -2.35 0.20 14.43
CA ARG A 168 -3.01 -1.08 14.15
C ARG A 168 -4.36 -0.88 13.46
N PRO A 169 -4.83 -1.86 12.65
CA PRO A 169 -6.16 -1.80 12.05
C PRO A 169 -7.28 -1.60 13.08
N GLU A 170 -7.16 -2.19 14.27
CA GLU A 170 -8.17 -2.10 15.33
C GLU A 170 -8.29 -0.67 15.89
N CYS A 171 -7.25 0.17 15.75
CA CYS A 171 -7.30 1.56 16.17
C CYS A 171 -8.20 2.43 15.26
N LEU A 172 -8.57 1.92 14.08
CA LEU A 172 -9.41 2.61 13.09
C LEU A 172 -10.90 2.26 13.17
N GLU A 173 -11.38 1.76 14.31
CA GLU A 173 -12.82 1.60 14.57
C GLU A 173 -13.58 2.95 14.66
N VAL A 174 -12.89 4.07 14.45
CA VAL A 174 -13.43 5.41 14.45
C VAL A 174 -14.38 5.64 13.26
N ARG A 175 -15.48 6.33 13.52
CA ARG A 175 -16.39 6.80 12.46
C ARG A 175 -15.65 7.81 11.60
N PHE A 176 -15.89 7.82 10.29
CA PHE A 176 -15.43 8.93 9.46
C PHE A 176 -16.15 10.20 9.95
N GLU A 177 -15.47 10.99 10.79
CA GLU A 177 -15.85 12.36 11.07
C GLU A 177 -15.43 13.17 9.83
N ASP A 178 -16.43 13.73 9.16
CA ASP A 178 -16.40 14.38 7.85
C ASP A 178 -16.43 13.43 6.63
N ASN A 179 -17.65 13.32 6.08
CA ASN A 179 -17.98 13.11 4.67
C ASN A 179 -16.99 12.26 3.84
N PHE A 180 -17.24 10.95 3.84
CA PHE A 180 -16.76 10.04 2.79
C PHE A 180 -17.49 10.34 1.46
N ASP A 181 -17.25 11.52 0.91
CA ASP A 181 -17.86 12.05 -0.30
C ASP A 181 -17.13 11.51 -1.54
N HIS A 182 -17.40 10.26 -1.88
CA HIS A 182 -17.12 9.75 -3.23
C HIS A 182 -18.45 9.52 -3.95
N PRO A 183 -18.63 9.99 -5.21
CA PRO A 183 -19.89 9.90 -5.94
C PRO A 183 -20.48 8.48 -6.08
N LYS A 184 -19.64 7.46 -5.92
CA LYS A 184 -19.99 6.03 -6.04
C LYS A 184 -20.08 5.29 -4.71
N LEU A 185 -19.69 5.91 -3.61
CA LEU A 185 -19.71 5.29 -2.29
C LEU A 185 -20.92 5.79 -1.52
N THR A 186 -21.57 4.89 -0.79
CA THR A 186 -22.89 5.18 -0.23
C THR A 186 -22.84 6.02 1.06
N GLY A 187 -21.68 6.60 1.40
CA GLY A 187 -21.50 7.39 2.62
C GLY A 187 -21.56 6.56 3.91
N GLU A 188 -21.20 5.28 3.84
CA GLU A 188 -21.11 4.41 5.01
C GLU A 188 -20.17 5.01 6.07
N LYS A 189 -20.65 5.14 7.31
CA LYS A 189 -19.97 5.93 8.36
C LYS A 189 -18.81 5.20 9.03
N THR A 190 -18.70 3.89 8.85
CA THR A 190 -17.67 3.06 9.51
C THR A 190 -16.66 2.56 8.49
N VAL A 191 -15.40 2.52 8.89
CA VAL A 191 -14.28 1.96 8.10
C VAL A 191 -14.59 0.56 7.57
N GLN A 192 -15.09 -0.34 8.43
CA GLN A 192 -15.36 -1.73 8.04
C GLN A 192 -16.43 -1.85 6.95
N ASN A 193 -17.51 -1.07 7.05
CA ASN A 193 -18.55 -1.05 6.02
C ASN A 193 -18.01 -0.50 4.70
N ALA A 194 -17.22 0.58 4.73
CA ALA A 194 -16.62 1.15 3.53
C ALA A 194 -15.69 0.15 2.83
N ILE A 195 -14.85 -0.58 3.59
CA ILE A 195 -14.00 -1.65 3.03
C ILE A 195 -14.86 -2.76 2.42
N THR A 196 -15.90 -3.19 3.13
CA THR A 196 -16.79 -4.27 2.68
C THR A 196 -17.54 -3.86 1.41
N GLU A 197 -17.97 -2.60 1.32
CA GLU A 197 -18.60 -2.02 0.14
C GLU A 197 -17.64 -2.00 -1.05
N VAL A 198 -16.41 -1.49 -0.87
CA VAL A 198 -15.41 -1.48 -1.95
C VAL A 198 -15.02 -2.91 -2.35
N ALA A 199 -14.86 -3.84 -1.41
CA ALA A 199 -14.56 -5.25 -1.70
C ALA A 199 -15.68 -5.91 -2.51
N ALA A 200 -16.94 -5.60 -2.19
CA ALA A 200 -18.09 -6.05 -2.96
C ALA A 200 -18.10 -5.47 -4.38
N MET A 201 -17.80 -4.19 -4.54
CA MET A 201 -17.71 -3.51 -5.84
C MET A 201 -16.57 -4.06 -6.70
N MET A 202 -15.38 -4.27 -6.11
CA MET A 202 -14.20 -4.77 -6.84
C MET A 202 -14.27 -6.28 -7.08
N GLY A 203 -14.99 -7.01 -6.24
CA GLY A 203 -15.06 -8.46 -6.32
C GLY A 203 -13.78 -9.17 -5.87
N GLU A 204 -12.92 -8.50 -5.11
CA GLU A 204 -11.68 -9.03 -4.52
C GLU A 204 -11.68 -8.81 -3.01
N ASN A 205 -10.85 -9.56 -2.30
CA ASN A 205 -10.54 -9.27 -0.90
C ASN A 205 -9.85 -7.92 -0.77
N ILE A 206 -10.27 -7.13 0.21
CA ILE A 206 -9.62 -5.90 0.62
C ILE A 206 -9.38 -5.98 2.12
N LYS A 207 -8.13 -5.77 2.53
CA LYS A 207 -7.70 -5.92 3.93
C LYS A 207 -7.03 -4.64 4.40
N LEU A 208 -7.30 -4.24 5.64
CA LEU A 208 -6.51 -3.22 6.32
C LEU A 208 -5.16 -3.79 6.72
N GLY A 209 -4.08 -3.19 6.24
CA GLY A 209 -2.72 -3.59 6.60
C GLY A 209 -2.18 -2.93 7.87
N GLY A 210 -2.81 -1.85 8.32
CA GLY A 210 -2.28 -1.02 9.40
C GLY A 210 -1.33 0.04 8.86
N GLY A 211 -0.56 0.68 9.72
CA GLY A 211 0.30 1.77 9.33
C GLY A 211 1.33 2.15 10.37
N PHE A 212 1.99 3.27 10.15
CA PHE A 212 2.93 3.87 11.08
C PHE A 212 2.68 5.37 11.17
N ALA A 213 2.72 5.89 12.39
CA ALA A 213 2.68 7.32 12.67
C ALA A 213 4.06 7.80 13.11
N ILE A 214 4.51 8.92 12.56
CA ILE A 214 5.77 9.57 12.95
C ILE A 214 5.46 10.95 13.46
N SER A 215 5.96 11.29 14.65
CA SER A 215 5.82 12.63 15.20
C SER A 215 6.73 13.60 14.45
N ALA A 216 6.22 14.79 14.14
CA ALA A 216 7.05 15.87 13.64
C ALA A 216 8.04 16.31 14.73
N PRO A 217 9.28 16.66 14.37
CA PRO A 217 10.25 17.19 15.32
C PRO A 217 9.78 18.53 15.88
N SER A 218 10.28 18.89 17.07
CA SER A 218 9.93 20.18 17.71
C SER A 218 10.44 21.37 16.90
N TYR A 219 11.60 21.20 16.26
CA TYR A 219 12.17 22.15 15.30
C TYR A 219 12.94 21.35 14.25
N GLY A 220 12.56 21.50 12.98
CA GLY A 220 13.07 20.70 11.87
C GLY A 220 11.99 20.39 10.83
N VAL A 221 12.21 19.34 10.04
CA VAL A 221 11.34 18.95 8.94
C VAL A 221 11.03 17.47 8.94
N LEU A 222 9.81 17.12 8.51
CA LEU A 222 9.41 15.75 8.24
C LEU A 222 9.26 15.59 6.73
N SER A 223 10.16 14.82 6.13
CA SER A 223 10.23 14.60 4.69
C SER A 223 9.71 13.21 4.34
N THR A 224 8.99 13.12 3.23
CA THR A 224 8.39 11.87 2.74
C THR A 224 8.64 11.74 1.25
N TYR A 225 8.91 10.52 0.80
CA TYR A 225 8.98 10.15 -0.61
C TYR A 225 8.13 8.92 -0.87
N LEU A 226 7.23 9.00 -1.86
CA LEU A 226 6.36 7.91 -2.28
C LEU A 226 6.78 7.45 -3.67
N HIS A 227 7.20 6.19 -3.79
CA HIS A 227 7.60 5.58 -5.06
C HIS A 227 6.45 4.78 -5.69
N THR A 228 6.46 4.71 -7.03
CA THR A 228 5.38 4.11 -7.83
C THR A 228 4.03 4.75 -7.46
N SER A 229 4.00 6.08 -7.43
CA SER A 229 2.85 6.87 -7.01
C SER A 229 1.82 6.98 -8.15
N PRO A 230 0.61 6.38 -8.02
CA PRO A 230 -0.44 6.55 -9.02
C PRO A 230 -1.08 7.95 -8.93
N LYS A 231 -1.09 8.53 -7.72
CA LYS A 231 -1.63 9.86 -7.40
C LYS A 231 -0.90 10.45 -6.19
N PRO A 232 -0.89 11.79 -6.03
CA PRO A 232 -0.35 12.44 -4.84
C PRO A 232 -0.88 11.83 -3.55
N GLY A 233 0.02 11.53 -2.62
CA GLY A 233 -0.29 10.88 -1.35
C GLY A 233 -0.49 9.37 -1.39
N LEU A 234 -0.28 8.73 -2.55
CA LEU A 234 -0.27 7.27 -2.68
C LEU A 234 1.07 6.77 -3.22
N GLY A 235 1.48 5.57 -2.83
CA GLY A 235 2.66 4.88 -3.37
C GLY A 235 2.67 3.40 -3.02
N ARG A 236 3.58 2.64 -3.62
CA ARG A 236 3.85 1.24 -3.24
C ARG A 236 4.98 1.11 -2.24
N ILE A 237 5.88 2.09 -2.23
CA ILE A 237 7.00 2.15 -1.29
C ILE A 237 7.04 3.58 -0.75
N ALA A 238 7.20 3.72 0.56
CA ALA A 238 7.30 5.00 1.24
C ALA A 238 8.60 5.07 2.02
N GLY A 239 9.33 6.18 1.86
CA GLY A 239 10.43 6.58 2.72
C GLY A 239 10.02 7.81 3.50
N LEU A 240 10.13 7.75 4.82
CA LEU A 240 9.87 8.86 5.72
C LEU A 240 11.15 9.16 6.49
N LEU A 241 11.41 10.45 6.72
CA LEU A 241 12.60 10.92 7.40
C LEU A 241 12.26 12.15 8.23
N SER A 242 12.64 12.13 9.51
CA SER A 242 12.63 13.30 10.38
C SER A 242 14.04 13.89 10.46
N LEU A 243 14.17 15.15 10.11
CA LEU A 243 15.38 15.94 10.32
C LEU A 243 15.13 16.95 11.42
N GLU A 244 15.90 16.85 12.51
CA GLU A 244 15.88 17.82 13.59
C GLU A 244 16.98 18.85 13.36
N VAL A 245 16.65 20.10 13.65
CA VAL A 245 17.56 21.23 13.50
C VAL A 245 17.75 21.85 14.88
N GLU A 246 19.00 22.07 15.30
CA GLU A 246 19.29 22.69 16.60
C GLU A 246 19.26 24.21 16.55
N ASP A 247 19.71 24.78 15.43
CA ASP A 247 19.80 26.23 15.23
C ASP A 247 18.59 26.77 14.49
N LYS A 248 17.99 27.82 15.04
CA LYS A 248 16.80 28.45 14.47
C LYS A 248 17.09 29.30 13.23
N ASP A 249 18.35 29.67 13.00
CA ASP A 249 18.73 30.51 11.86
C ASP A 249 18.88 29.71 10.55
N VAL A 250 18.84 28.38 10.63
CA VAL A 250 18.88 27.48 9.46
C VAL A 250 17.56 27.53 8.69
N SER A 251 17.65 27.78 7.38
CA SER A 251 16.48 27.76 6.48
C SER A 251 15.85 26.36 6.39
N LEU A 252 14.66 26.20 6.95
CA LEU A 252 13.90 24.94 6.89
C LEU A 252 13.59 24.52 5.45
N ASP A 253 13.48 25.44 4.50
CA ASP A 253 13.26 25.12 3.09
C ASP A 253 14.47 24.39 2.47
N ALA A 254 15.68 24.76 2.85
CA ALA A 254 16.89 24.07 2.41
C ALA A 254 16.97 22.67 3.02
N VAL A 255 16.65 22.55 4.32
CA VAL A 255 16.59 21.25 5.01
C VAL A 255 15.51 20.36 4.42
N GLN A 256 14.35 20.92 4.04
CA GLN A 256 13.25 20.18 3.41
C GLN A 256 13.65 19.59 2.05
N ARG A 257 14.44 20.32 1.25
CA ARG A 257 14.92 19.80 -0.05
C ARG A 257 15.80 18.58 0.15
N VAL A 258 16.82 18.69 1.01
CA VAL A 258 17.73 17.57 1.32
C VAL A 258 16.95 16.42 1.95
N GLY A 259 16.05 16.70 2.88
CA GLY A 259 15.22 15.68 3.51
C GLY A 259 14.37 14.90 2.52
N SER A 260 13.89 15.55 1.45
CA SER A 260 13.13 14.89 0.38
C SER A 260 14.01 13.95 -0.44
N GLU A 261 15.24 14.35 -0.75
CA GLU A 261 16.22 13.49 -1.45
C GLU A 261 16.70 12.34 -0.57
N LEU A 262 16.88 12.57 0.73
CA LEU A 262 17.21 11.54 1.71
C LEU A 262 16.05 10.54 1.88
N ALA A 263 14.79 10.99 1.87
CA ALA A 263 13.63 10.10 1.89
C ALA A 263 13.59 9.20 0.64
N MET A 264 13.96 9.74 -0.53
CA MET A 264 14.15 8.95 -1.76
C MET A 264 15.30 7.95 -1.62
N HIS A 265 16.43 8.38 -1.04
CA HIS A 265 17.56 7.50 -0.75
C HIS A 265 17.14 6.34 0.16
N VAL A 266 16.39 6.59 1.23
CA VAL A 266 15.86 5.53 2.13
C VAL A 266 15.02 4.51 1.36
N VAL A 267 14.20 4.95 0.40
CA VAL A 267 13.42 4.03 -0.45
C VAL A 267 14.32 3.13 -1.30
N ALA A 268 15.35 3.72 -1.92
CA ALA A 268 16.23 3.05 -2.88
C ALA A 268 17.28 2.16 -2.20
N ALA A 269 18.00 2.68 -1.21
CA ALA A 269 19.14 2.04 -0.55
C ALA A 269 18.74 1.08 0.57
N LYS A 270 17.48 1.13 1.03
CA LYS A 270 16.92 0.23 2.07
C LYS A 270 17.80 0.09 3.33
N PRO A 271 18.28 1.21 3.93
CA PRO A 271 19.03 1.13 5.19
C PRO A 271 18.23 0.42 6.27
N LEU A 272 18.94 -0.33 7.12
CA LEU A 272 18.36 -1.01 8.27
C LEU A 272 18.61 -0.21 9.56
N PHE A 273 19.76 0.44 9.66
CA PHE A 273 20.20 1.14 10.86
C PHE A 273 20.53 2.60 10.55
N LEU A 274 20.40 3.49 11.53
CA LEU A 274 20.79 4.88 11.35
C LEU A 274 22.30 5.03 11.46
N THR A 275 22.85 4.50 12.56
CA THR A 275 24.27 4.58 12.91
C THR A 275 24.88 3.18 13.13
N LYS A 276 26.21 3.09 13.24
CA LYS A 276 26.89 1.81 13.48
C LYS A 276 26.58 1.26 14.86
N GLU A 277 26.32 2.15 15.80
CA GLU A 277 25.99 1.88 17.19
C GLU A 277 24.61 1.21 17.34
N ASP A 278 23.72 1.39 16.35
CA ASP A 278 22.40 0.76 16.32
C ASP A 278 22.46 -0.73 15.89
N VAL A 279 23.59 -1.19 15.35
CA VAL A 279 23.77 -2.59 14.95
C VAL A 279 24.11 -3.43 16.17
N SER A 280 23.31 -4.47 16.46
CA SER A 280 23.54 -5.30 17.65
C SER A 280 24.89 -6.03 17.61
N SER A 281 25.54 -6.14 18.77
CA SER A 281 26.79 -6.90 18.94
C SER A 281 26.70 -8.32 18.40
N ASP A 282 25.55 -8.96 18.60
CA ASP A 282 25.32 -10.35 18.21
C ASP A 282 25.21 -10.49 16.70
N ALA A 283 24.51 -9.55 16.02
CA ALA A 283 24.44 -9.53 14.57
C ALA A 283 25.81 -9.27 13.94
N LEU A 284 26.58 -8.34 14.50
CA LEU A 284 27.94 -8.05 14.07
C LEU A 284 28.89 -9.23 14.31
N GLY A 285 28.75 -9.93 15.43
CA GLY A 285 29.52 -11.14 15.74
C GLY A 285 29.25 -12.24 14.74
N ASN A 286 27.96 -12.56 14.53
CA ASN A 286 27.54 -13.56 13.55
C ASN A 286 28.02 -13.22 12.13
N GLU A 287 27.84 -11.98 11.69
CA GLU A 287 28.32 -11.54 10.36
C GLU A 287 29.84 -11.68 10.25
N ARG A 288 30.59 -11.24 11.28
CA ARG A 288 32.04 -11.39 11.33
C ARG A 288 32.47 -12.86 11.23
N ASP A 289 31.80 -13.76 11.91
CA ASP A 289 32.14 -15.18 11.93
C ASP A 289 31.82 -15.86 10.58
N ILE A 290 30.73 -15.48 9.94
CA ILE A 290 30.41 -15.89 8.56
C ILE A 290 31.52 -15.42 7.61
N LEU A 291 31.90 -14.15 7.68
CA LEU A 291 32.94 -13.58 6.82
C LEU A 291 34.32 -14.20 7.08
N ARG A 292 34.64 -14.51 8.34
CA ARG A 292 35.88 -15.20 8.72
C ARG A 292 35.91 -16.62 8.15
N SER A 293 34.85 -17.39 8.34
CA SER A 293 34.73 -18.76 7.82
C SER A 293 34.90 -18.79 6.29
N GLN A 294 34.31 -17.82 5.59
CA GLN A 294 34.49 -17.67 4.14
C GLN A 294 35.94 -17.32 3.77
N ALA A 295 36.62 -16.47 4.55
CA ALA A 295 38.00 -16.07 4.27
C ALA A 295 39.02 -17.17 4.57
N GLU A 296 38.80 -17.98 5.61
CA GLU A 296 39.64 -19.14 5.96
C GLU A 296 39.68 -20.18 4.83
N SER A 297 38.57 -20.39 4.13
CA SER A 297 38.49 -21.29 2.97
C SER A 297 39.43 -20.90 1.80
N THR A 298 39.98 -19.67 1.80
CA THR A 298 40.85 -19.17 0.74
C THR A 298 42.33 -19.53 0.93
N GLY A 299 42.70 -20.17 2.04
CA GLY A 299 44.08 -20.63 2.32
C GLY A 299 45.10 -19.50 2.53
N LYS A 300 44.65 -18.27 2.82
CA LYS A 300 45.50 -17.11 3.05
C LYS A 300 46.04 -17.08 4.49
N SER A 301 47.07 -16.26 4.74
CA SER A 301 47.59 -16.06 6.09
C SER A 301 46.57 -15.38 7.01
N GLN A 302 46.66 -15.60 8.32
CA GLN A 302 45.74 -15.04 9.31
C GLN A 302 45.62 -13.51 9.18
N MET A 303 46.76 -12.83 9.03
CA MET A 303 46.80 -11.38 8.89
C MET A 303 46.12 -10.87 7.59
N ALA A 304 46.13 -11.68 6.53
CA ALA A 304 45.40 -11.37 5.29
C ALA A 304 43.90 -11.65 5.44
N ILE A 305 43.53 -12.71 6.16
CA ILE A 305 42.13 -13.05 6.50
C ILE A 305 41.50 -11.92 7.33
N ASP A 306 42.18 -11.46 8.38
CA ASP A 306 41.65 -10.41 9.26
C ASP A 306 41.39 -9.10 8.50
N LYS A 307 42.31 -8.70 7.61
CA LYS A 307 42.12 -7.53 6.72
C LYS A 307 40.97 -7.72 5.74
N MET A 308 40.76 -8.94 5.23
CA MET A 308 39.63 -9.25 4.36
C MET A 308 38.30 -9.14 5.10
N VAL A 309 38.23 -9.69 6.31
CA VAL A 309 37.03 -9.61 7.16
C VAL A 309 36.72 -8.16 7.50
N GLU A 310 37.72 -7.36 7.89
CA GLU A 310 37.54 -5.94 8.19
C GLU A 310 37.05 -5.15 6.96
N GLY A 311 37.62 -5.40 5.78
CA GLY A 311 37.17 -4.77 4.54
C GLY A 311 35.72 -5.12 4.18
N ARG A 312 35.32 -6.39 4.36
CA ARG A 312 33.93 -6.84 4.12
C ARG A 312 32.95 -6.29 5.15
N LEU A 313 33.35 -6.20 6.43
CA LEU A 313 32.53 -5.57 7.47
C LEU A 313 32.32 -4.08 7.19
N ARG A 314 33.33 -3.37 6.68
CA ARG A 314 33.17 -1.97 6.24
C ARG A 314 32.11 -1.86 5.15
N LYS A 315 32.16 -2.73 4.15
CA LYS A 315 31.15 -2.79 3.08
C LYS A 315 29.76 -3.14 3.62
N TYR A 316 29.67 -4.06 4.58
CA TYR A 316 28.41 -4.38 5.24
C TYR A 316 27.80 -3.13 5.89
N PHE A 317 28.59 -2.32 6.62
CA PHE A 317 28.11 -1.06 7.18
C PHE A 317 27.67 -0.07 6.10
N GLU A 318 28.41 0.06 5.00
CA GLU A 318 28.01 0.88 3.84
C GLU A 318 26.71 0.40 3.18
N GLU A 319 26.32 -0.86 3.35
CA GLU A 319 25.08 -1.43 2.82
C GLU A 319 23.91 -1.25 3.80
N VAL A 320 24.11 -1.43 5.11
CA VAL A 320 23.01 -1.48 6.09
C VAL A 320 22.82 -0.22 6.95
N VAL A 321 23.84 0.65 7.07
CA VAL A 321 23.80 1.84 7.94
C VAL A 321 23.64 3.10 7.10
N LEU A 322 22.54 3.82 7.31
CA LEU A 322 22.20 5.03 6.56
C LEU A 322 23.32 6.07 6.56
N MET A 323 23.94 6.36 7.71
CA MET A 323 25.01 7.36 7.79
C MET A 323 26.29 6.97 7.05
N GLU A 324 26.49 5.69 6.77
CA GLU A 324 27.68 5.15 6.09
C GLU A 324 27.42 4.93 4.60
N GLN A 325 26.16 4.95 4.17
CA GLN A 325 25.79 4.82 2.77
C GLN A 325 26.30 5.99 1.92
N LYS A 326 26.66 5.66 0.67
CA LYS A 326 26.85 6.66 -0.38
C LYS A 326 25.51 7.22 -0.81
N PHE A 327 25.44 8.53 -1.01
CA PHE A 327 24.18 9.15 -1.39
C PHE A 327 23.77 8.73 -2.81
N VAL A 328 22.48 8.41 -2.99
CA VAL A 328 21.99 7.84 -4.27
C VAL A 328 21.98 8.89 -5.39
N VAL A 329 21.83 10.16 -5.05
CA VAL A 329 21.83 11.26 -6.03
C VAL A 329 23.27 11.65 -6.41
N ASP A 330 24.20 11.55 -5.46
CA ASP A 330 25.62 11.85 -5.65
C ASP A 330 26.47 10.84 -4.88
N ASP A 331 27.03 9.86 -5.59
CA ASP A 331 27.80 8.76 -5.00
C ASP A 331 29.22 9.16 -4.57
N THR A 332 29.61 10.43 -4.79
CA THR A 332 30.88 10.99 -4.34
C THR A 332 30.85 11.39 -2.86
N VAL A 333 29.66 11.59 -2.29
CA VAL A 333 29.46 11.97 -0.89
C VAL A 333 28.73 10.87 -0.11
N THR A 334 29.07 10.73 1.17
CA THR A 334 28.31 9.89 2.10
C THR A 334 27.16 10.69 2.73
N ILE A 335 26.13 10.00 3.20
CA ILE A 335 25.01 10.65 3.90
C ILE A 335 25.49 11.43 5.13
N LYS A 336 26.48 10.90 5.85
CA LYS A 336 27.12 11.60 6.97
C LYS A 336 27.74 12.94 6.52
N LEU A 337 28.48 12.95 5.42
CA LEU A 337 29.06 14.18 4.89
C LEU A 337 27.99 15.15 4.37
N LEU A 338 26.94 14.64 3.73
CA LEU A 338 25.82 15.45 3.25
C LEU A 338 25.12 16.18 4.41
N ILE A 339 24.75 15.48 5.47
CA ILE A 339 24.10 16.08 6.65
C ILE A 339 24.99 17.13 7.31
N CYS A 340 26.29 16.85 7.47
CA CYS A 340 27.26 17.83 7.97
C CYS A 340 27.42 19.04 7.02
N GLY A 341 27.36 18.83 5.72
CA GLY A 341 27.46 19.89 4.72
C GLY A 341 26.24 20.81 4.68
N VAL A 342 25.04 20.29 4.92
CA VAL A 342 23.80 21.10 4.96
C VAL A 342 23.80 22.08 6.11
N ALA A 343 24.30 21.66 7.27
CA ALA A 343 24.58 22.54 8.40
C ALA A 343 25.49 23.71 8.01
N ALA A 344 26.53 23.46 7.20
CA ALA A 344 27.48 24.48 6.76
C ALA A 344 26.93 25.38 5.62
N MET A 345 26.22 24.81 4.64
CA MET A 345 25.64 25.52 3.49
C MET A 345 24.51 26.47 3.87
N CYS A 346 23.80 26.20 4.97
CA CYS A 346 22.76 27.11 5.46
C CYS A 346 23.33 28.39 6.10
N TYR A 347 24.66 28.43 6.35
CA TYR A 347 25.33 29.56 7.00
C TYR A 347 26.20 30.41 6.04
N TYR A 348 26.57 29.89 4.85
CA TYR A 348 27.44 30.61 3.90
C TYR A 348 27.01 30.46 2.42
N ARG A 349 27.19 31.53 1.64
CA ARG A 349 26.99 31.54 0.18
C ARG A 349 27.87 30.47 -0.49
N VAL A 350 27.33 29.93 -1.59
CA VAL A 350 27.62 28.69 -2.34
C VAL A 350 29.09 28.37 -2.69
N ASP A 351 30.07 29.24 -2.44
CA ASP A 351 31.39 29.10 -3.08
C ASP A 351 32.52 28.54 -2.18
N ASP A 352 32.38 28.51 -0.84
CA ASP A 352 33.49 28.14 0.07
C ASP A 352 33.27 26.90 0.97
N ALA A 353 32.08 26.29 0.96
CA ALA A 353 31.66 25.32 1.99
C ALA A 353 32.33 23.92 1.91
N VAL A 354 33.08 23.62 0.84
CA VAL A 354 33.75 22.31 0.69
C VAL A 354 35.12 22.28 1.41
N LYS A 355 35.68 23.42 1.85
CA LYS A 355 37.05 23.49 2.39
C LYS A 355 37.18 23.63 3.91
N GLN A 356 36.10 23.83 4.67
CA GLN A 356 36.17 24.07 6.13
C GLN A 356 35.35 23.09 6.99
N SER A 357 35.22 21.83 6.57
CA SER A 357 34.41 20.81 7.28
C SER A 357 35.07 20.20 8.54
N VAL A 358 36.15 20.77 9.08
CA VAL A 358 36.92 20.12 10.17
C VAL A 358 36.94 20.89 11.49
N GLN A 359 36.54 22.17 11.57
CA GLN A 359 36.64 22.89 12.84
C GLN A 359 35.43 23.80 13.14
N GLY A 360 34.60 23.33 14.08
CA GLY A 360 34.02 24.15 15.14
C GLY A 360 32.65 24.78 14.86
N SER A 361 31.64 24.26 15.57
CA SER A 361 30.48 25.03 16.07
C SER A 361 29.53 25.65 15.03
N GLY A 362 29.12 24.88 14.03
CA GLY A 362 27.99 25.21 13.15
C GLY A 362 26.73 24.41 13.51
N SER A 363 25.57 25.05 13.34
CA SER A 363 24.21 24.54 13.48
C SER A 363 24.03 23.03 13.19
N THR A 364 23.75 22.18 14.17
CA THR A 364 23.62 20.74 13.93
C THR A 364 22.27 20.39 13.28
N VAL A 365 22.29 19.89 12.04
CA VAL A 365 21.17 19.11 11.48
C VAL A 365 21.42 17.65 11.81
N LYS A 366 20.44 16.96 12.39
CA LYS A 366 20.53 15.54 12.71
C LYS A 366 19.33 14.78 12.15
N ILE A 367 19.55 13.53 11.77
CA ILE A 367 18.45 12.63 11.44
C ILE A 367 17.88 12.14 12.77
N GLY A 368 16.63 12.52 13.07
CA GLY A 368 15.93 12.05 14.26
C GLY A 368 15.46 10.60 14.08
N ASN A 369 14.83 10.31 12.95
CA ASN A 369 14.34 8.97 12.63
C ASN A 369 14.11 8.79 11.12
N PHE A 370 14.11 7.55 10.64
CA PHE A 370 13.68 7.21 9.30
C PHE A 370 12.82 5.94 9.29
N LEU A 371 11.97 5.81 8.28
CA LEU A 371 11.13 4.63 8.09
C LEU A 371 11.01 4.32 6.61
N ARG A 372 11.26 3.07 6.25
CA ARG A 372 10.92 2.51 4.94
C ARG A 372 9.77 1.52 5.07
N VAL A 373 8.68 1.74 4.33
CA VAL A 373 7.54 0.84 4.24
C VAL A 373 7.33 0.43 2.78
N GLU A 374 7.04 -0.84 2.55
CA GLU A 374 6.70 -1.39 1.24
C GLU A 374 5.41 -2.22 1.40
N VAL A 375 4.51 -2.13 0.41
CA VAL A 375 3.27 -2.90 0.40
C VAL A 375 3.58 -4.40 0.58
N GLY A 376 2.88 -5.06 1.50
CA GLY A 376 3.06 -6.46 1.86
C GLY A 376 4.18 -6.72 2.89
N GLU A 377 5.00 -5.71 3.22
CA GLU A 377 6.00 -5.82 4.31
C GLU A 377 5.50 -5.22 5.63
N GLY A 378 4.66 -4.18 5.59
CA GLY A 378 4.19 -3.43 6.77
C GLY A 378 3.45 -4.29 7.79
N LEU A 379 2.50 -5.10 7.32
CA LEU A 379 1.75 -6.09 8.11
C LEU A 379 2.65 -7.00 8.96
N ARG A 380 3.72 -7.55 8.36
CA ARG A 380 4.64 -8.48 9.03
C ARG A 380 5.39 -7.81 10.19
N ARG A 381 5.67 -6.51 10.08
CA ARG A 381 6.32 -5.74 11.16
C ARG A 381 5.35 -5.47 12.32
N LEU A 382 4.08 -5.17 12.04
CA LEU A 382 3.08 -4.93 13.10
C LEU A 382 2.78 -6.18 13.94
N GLU A 383 2.74 -7.36 13.28
CA GLU A 383 2.59 -8.65 13.96
C GLU A 383 3.78 -8.94 14.88
N ALA A 384 5.01 -8.65 14.45
CA ALA A 384 6.20 -8.87 15.27
C ALA A 384 6.28 -7.95 16.52
N VAL A 385 5.74 -6.71 16.47
CA VAL A 385 5.70 -5.79 17.64
C VAL A 385 4.70 -6.25 18.72
N SER A 386 3.81 -7.21 18.44
CA SER A 386 2.91 -7.78 19.46
C SER A 386 3.64 -8.71 20.46
N GLY A 387 4.86 -9.14 20.13
CA GLY A 387 5.81 -9.68 21.10
C GLY A 387 6.54 -8.53 21.80
N THR A 388 6.65 -8.61 23.12
CA THR A 388 7.21 -7.59 24.03
C THR A 388 8.69 -7.23 23.76
N GLU A 389 9.03 -6.57 22.66
CA GLU A 389 10.39 -6.06 22.40
C GLU A 389 10.42 -4.70 21.67
N PRO A 390 11.39 -3.81 22.00
CA PRO A 390 11.55 -2.50 21.34
C PRO A 390 11.83 -2.63 19.84
N LEU A 391 11.38 -1.63 19.05
CA LEU A 391 11.52 -1.54 17.59
C LEU A 391 12.96 -1.72 17.07
N SER A 392 13.99 -1.41 17.87
CA SER A 392 15.40 -1.63 17.51
C SER A 392 15.79 -3.12 17.41
N ARG A 393 15.06 -4.03 18.09
CA ARG A 393 15.26 -5.49 17.94
C ARG A 393 14.47 -6.11 16.80
N LEU A 394 13.43 -5.44 16.30
CA LEU A 394 12.49 -6.04 15.34
C LEU A 394 13.06 -6.17 13.92
N LEU A 395 13.96 -5.26 13.54
CA LEU A 395 14.69 -5.33 12.26
C LEU A 395 15.53 -6.61 12.15
N LEU A 396 15.95 -7.20 13.29
CA LEU A 396 16.72 -8.44 13.35
C LEU A 396 15.88 -9.70 13.11
N LYS A 397 14.59 -9.69 13.46
CA LYS A 397 13.69 -10.85 13.26
C LYS A 397 13.25 -10.99 11.81
N CYS A 398 13.15 -9.88 11.06
CA CYS A 398 12.90 -9.95 9.62
C CYS A 398 14.03 -10.64 8.83
N MET A 399 15.25 -10.70 9.38
CA MET A 399 16.37 -11.41 8.77
C MET A 399 16.33 -12.94 8.99
N HIS A 400 15.64 -13.44 10.01
CA HIS A 400 15.56 -14.89 10.28
C HIS A 400 14.59 -15.64 9.35
N ASN A 401 13.76 -14.94 8.58
CA ASN A 401 12.81 -15.59 7.65
C ASN A 401 13.44 -16.11 6.35
N SER A 402 14.75 -15.93 6.15
CA SER A 402 15.51 -16.68 5.13
C SER A 402 15.96 -18.07 5.63
N MET A 403 15.64 -18.45 6.87
CA MET A 403 15.89 -19.78 7.43
C MET A 403 14.67 -20.73 7.33
N TYR A 404 13.61 -20.33 6.61
CA TYR A 404 12.46 -21.19 6.29
C TYR A 404 12.77 -22.31 5.28
N VAL A 405 13.99 -22.34 4.72
CA VAL A 405 14.43 -23.46 3.87
C VAL A 405 14.82 -24.69 4.72
N VAL A 406 15.12 -24.53 6.01
CA VAL A 406 15.50 -25.68 6.87
C VAL A 406 14.28 -26.33 7.53
N VAL A 407 13.23 -25.56 7.85
CA VAL A 407 12.00 -26.11 8.45
C VAL A 407 11.16 -26.88 7.40
N VAL A 408 11.19 -26.47 6.13
CA VAL A 408 10.55 -27.22 5.03
C VAL A 408 11.28 -28.54 4.75
N ILE A 409 12.58 -28.65 5.09
CA ILE A 409 13.30 -29.93 5.03
C ILE A 409 12.90 -30.85 6.20
N MET A 410 12.47 -30.30 7.35
CA MET A 410 11.98 -31.12 8.47
C MET A 410 10.61 -31.77 8.20
N GLU A 411 9.76 -31.20 7.34
CA GLU A 411 8.50 -31.85 6.91
C GLU A 411 8.69 -32.87 5.77
N ILE A 412 9.79 -32.77 5.01
CA ILE A 412 10.08 -33.67 3.87
C ILE A 412 10.84 -34.94 4.30
N VAL A 413 11.58 -34.93 5.41
CA VAL A 413 12.33 -36.11 5.91
C VAL A 413 11.50 -36.92 6.91
N LYS A 414 10.31 -37.34 6.49
CA LYS A 414 9.52 -38.38 7.21
C LYS A 414 9.93 -39.82 6.86
N PHE A 415 11.05 -40.02 6.17
CA PHE A 415 11.51 -41.34 5.72
C PHE A 415 13.05 -41.46 5.69
N ASN A 416 13.69 -41.53 6.86
CA ASN A 416 14.87 -42.40 7.14
C ASN A 416 15.61 -41.97 8.42
N CYS A 417 15.41 -42.70 9.52
CA CYS A 417 16.14 -42.46 10.78
C CYS A 417 17.67 -42.64 10.65
N LYS A 418 18.17 -43.46 9.71
CA LYS A 418 19.62 -43.73 9.58
C LYS A 418 20.43 -42.55 9.03
N LEU A 419 19.85 -41.70 8.18
CA LEU A 419 20.56 -40.55 7.60
C LEU A 419 20.61 -39.37 8.58
N PHE A 420 19.59 -39.25 9.43
CA PHE A 420 19.46 -38.21 10.44
C PHE A 420 20.52 -38.36 11.54
N THR A 421 20.77 -39.57 12.03
CA THR A 421 21.80 -39.83 13.05
C THR A 421 23.20 -39.54 12.54
N GLN A 422 23.50 -39.84 11.26
CA GLN A 422 24.82 -39.56 10.67
C GLN A 422 25.08 -38.06 10.46
N LEU A 423 24.04 -37.27 10.15
CA LEU A 423 24.18 -35.82 9.99
C LEU A 423 24.41 -35.11 11.33
N ILE A 424 23.69 -35.50 12.39
CA ILE A 424 23.82 -34.88 13.72
C ILE A 424 25.23 -35.12 14.29
N THR A 425 25.79 -36.32 14.14
CA THR A 425 27.16 -36.61 14.63
C THR A 425 28.27 -35.86 13.89
N LYS A 426 27.97 -35.26 12.73
CA LYS A 426 28.98 -34.60 11.88
C LYS A 426 28.96 -33.07 11.97
N PHE A 427 27.87 -32.48 12.47
CA PHE A 427 27.64 -31.03 12.45
C PHE A 427 27.20 -30.42 13.80
N ALA A 428 26.95 -31.23 14.83
CA ALA A 428 26.52 -30.73 16.14
C ALA A 428 27.69 -30.64 17.13
N SER A 429 27.72 -29.57 17.92
CA SER A 429 28.65 -29.44 19.05
C SER A 429 28.33 -30.47 20.14
N PRO A 430 29.32 -30.89 20.96
CA PRO A 430 29.12 -31.91 22.00
C PRO A 430 28.00 -31.58 23.01
N GLU A 431 27.76 -30.29 23.27
CA GLU A 431 26.72 -29.80 24.18
C GLU A 431 25.31 -30.03 23.61
N PHE A 432 25.14 -29.99 22.29
CA PHE A 432 23.85 -30.21 21.62
C PHE A 432 23.44 -31.69 21.61
N VAL A 433 24.43 -32.60 21.62
CA VAL A 433 24.21 -34.05 21.69
C VAL A 433 23.78 -34.47 23.09
N LEU A 434 24.33 -33.83 24.14
CA LEU A 434 23.97 -34.09 25.54
C LEU A 434 22.54 -33.66 25.87
N PHE A 435 22.12 -32.48 25.38
CA PHE A 435 20.75 -32.00 25.57
C PHE A 435 19.70 -32.97 24.99
N TRP A 436 20.00 -33.58 23.85
CA TRP A 436 19.09 -34.55 23.20
C TRP A 436 19.09 -35.92 23.90
N ALA A 437 20.21 -36.35 24.46
CA ALA A 437 20.29 -37.58 25.24
C ALA A 437 19.50 -37.50 26.57
N GLU A 438 19.44 -36.32 27.18
CA GLU A 438 18.69 -36.07 28.43
C GLU A 438 17.19 -35.84 28.22
N SER A 439 16.76 -35.53 26.98
CA SER A 439 15.37 -35.18 26.65
C SER A 439 14.40 -36.38 26.58
N GLY A 440 14.87 -37.63 26.78
CA GLY A 440 14.00 -38.80 26.89
C GLY A 440 13.15 -39.16 25.66
N LEU A 441 13.36 -38.51 24.52
CA LEU A 441 12.69 -38.80 23.25
C LEU A 441 13.38 -39.97 22.53
N CYS A 442 13.39 -41.12 23.19
CA CYS A 442 13.75 -42.39 22.60
C CYS A 442 12.89 -43.50 23.22
N VAL A 443 11.61 -43.55 22.82
CA VAL A 443 10.81 -44.77 22.92
C VAL A 443 10.06 -44.93 21.60
N LEU A 444 10.49 -45.97 20.87
CA LEU A 444 9.97 -46.60 19.64
C LEU A 444 10.34 -45.97 18.29
#